data_AF-A0A6J1NJW1-F1
#
_entry.id   AF-A0A6J1NJW1-F1
#
_cell.length_a   1.000
_cell.length_b   1.000
_cell.length_c   1.000
_cell.angle_alpha   90.00
_cell.angle_beta   90.00
_cell.angle_gamma   90.00
#
_symmetry.space_group_name_H-M   'P 1'
#
loop_
_entity.id
_entity.type
_entity.pdbx_description
1 polymer ?
#
loop_
_entity_poly.entity_id
_entity_poly.type
_entity_poly.pdbx_seq_one_letter_code
_entity_poly.pdbx_strand_id
1 'polypeptide(L)'
;MGCNTSSEAKTQPEEKEPQETNQTNTEEKPKEPSEEDKSEEQAATKIQAVFRGHKTRQSISMKAVSKPTAAQEPEPSKAELEAEFRADDKELCNAATKIQASFRGHQARKQTPQVEKTQEEQDKEDIEKIDLADPDLNKAATKIQASFRGHKVRKDTPN
;
A
#
# COMPACT_ATOMS: atom_id res chain seq x y z
N MET A 1 62.61 32.49 -26.56
CA MET A 1 63.50 31.56 -25.85
C MET A 1 63.59 31.98 -24.39
N GLY A 2 63.42 31.03 -23.46
CA GLY A 2 64.08 31.07 -22.16
C GLY A 2 63.31 31.68 -20.98
N CYS A 3 62.92 30.78 -20.07
CA CYS A 3 62.84 30.93 -18.61
C CYS A 3 61.62 31.65 -18.01
N ASN A 4 61.11 31.27 -16.84
CA ASN A 4 60.95 29.98 -16.15
C ASN A 4 60.04 30.26 -14.95
N THR A 5 59.35 29.20 -14.51
CA THR A 5 58.34 29.14 -13.46
C THR A 5 58.90 29.30 -12.04
N SER A 6 58.16 29.99 -11.17
CA SER A 6 58.31 30.03 -9.70
C SER A 6 57.01 30.59 -9.11
N SER A 7 56.47 30.24 -7.94
CA SER A 7 56.39 29.05 -7.08
C SER A 7 55.33 29.40 -6.02
N GLU A 8 54.79 28.39 -5.35
CA GLU A 8 53.60 28.43 -4.49
C GLU A 8 53.75 29.25 -3.20
N ALA A 9 52.65 29.80 -2.68
CA ALA A 9 52.50 30.08 -1.25
C ALA A 9 51.03 30.02 -0.81
N LYS A 10 50.69 28.91 -0.15
CA LYS A 10 49.48 28.66 0.65
C LYS A 10 49.64 29.37 1.99
N THR A 11 48.66 30.17 2.44
CA THR A 11 48.43 30.40 3.88
C THR A 11 46.99 30.87 4.13
N GLN A 12 46.21 30.10 4.88
CA GLN A 12 44.99 30.54 5.56
C GLN A 12 45.38 31.08 6.96
N PRO A 13 44.55 31.94 7.56
CA PRO A 13 44.38 31.90 9.01
C PRO A 13 42.92 31.81 9.44
N GLU A 14 42.78 31.33 10.68
CA GLU A 14 41.58 30.91 11.41
C GLU A 14 40.86 32.05 12.16
N GLU A 15 39.59 31.76 12.48
CA GLU A 15 38.82 32.04 13.70
C GLU A 15 38.21 33.42 14.07
N LYS A 16 36.86 33.34 14.21
CA LYS A 16 35.98 33.70 15.36
C LYS A 16 35.30 35.08 15.48
N GLU A 17 33.97 34.98 15.36
CA GLU A 17 32.83 35.73 15.92
C GLU A 17 32.76 37.27 15.86
N PRO A 18 31.54 37.80 15.69
CA PRO A 18 30.84 38.33 16.86
C PRO A 18 29.36 37.92 16.94
N GLN A 19 28.93 37.55 18.14
CA GLN A 19 27.53 37.65 18.57
C GLN A 19 27.20 39.13 18.82
N GLU A 20 26.04 39.61 18.36
CA GLU A 20 24.98 40.17 19.21
C GLU A 20 23.92 40.99 18.44
N THR A 21 22.67 40.75 18.82
CA THR A 21 21.52 41.68 18.84
C THR A 21 20.94 42.15 17.50
N ASN A 22 19.70 41.76 17.21
CA ASN A 22 18.54 42.54 17.65
C ASN A 22 17.24 41.84 17.27
N GLN A 23 16.32 41.82 18.22
CA GLN A 23 14.93 41.40 18.04
C GLN A 23 14.28 42.28 16.97
N THR A 24 13.78 41.68 15.90
CA THR A 24 12.64 42.23 15.17
C THR A 24 11.46 41.31 15.39
N ASN A 25 10.77 41.62 16.48
CA ASN A 25 9.42 41.16 16.78
C ASN A 25 8.52 41.62 15.61
N THR A 26 8.42 40.80 14.59
CA THR A 26 7.47 40.97 13.50
C THR A 26 6.39 39.94 13.79
N GLU A 27 5.26 40.39 14.32
CA GLU A 27 4.04 39.58 14.42
C GLU A 27 3.66 39.15 12.99
N GLU A 28 4.20 38.02 12.54
CA GLU A 28 3.74 37.34 11.34
C GLU A 28 2.37 36.73 11.67
N LYS A 29 1.34 37.44 11.23
CA LYS A 29 -0.01 36.94 10.93
C LYS A 29 0.07 35.45 10.52
N PRO A 30 -0.78 34.55 11.07
CA PRO A 30 -0.75 33.14 10.71
C PRO A 30 -0.83 33.00 9.19
N LYS A 31 0.25 32.51 8.56
CA LYS A 31 0.22 32.09 7.16
C LYS A 31 -0.77 30.95 7.10
N GLU A 32 -1.90 31.15 6.43
CA GLU A 32 -2.82 30.04 6.20
C GLU A 32 -2.05 28.94 5.47
N PRO A 33 -2.08 27.70 5.99
CA PRO A 33 -1.32 26.61 5.39
C PRO A 33 -1.79 26.45 3.95
N SER A 34 -0.84 26.51 3.02
CA SER A 34 -1.15 26.29 1.61
C SER A 34 -1.67 24.86 1.41
N GLU A 35 -2.42 24.62 0.34
CA GLU A 35 -2.93 23.27 0.05
C GLU A 35 -1.80 22.25 -0.13
N GLU A 36 -0.61 22.70 -0.53
CA GLU A 36 0.61 21.88 -0.62
C GLU A 36 1.12 21.51 0.78
N ASP A 37 1.18 22.46 1.72
CA ASP A 37 1.62 22.20 3.11
C ASP A 37 0.70 21.17 3.79
N LYS A 38 -0.62 21.27 3.60
CA LYS A 38 -1.59 20.31 4.14
C LYS A 38 -1.40 18.92 3.55
N SER A 39 -1.07 18.82 2.26
CA SER A 39 -0.80 17.56 1.57
C SER A 39 0.49 16.92 2.08
N GLU A 40 1.55 17.72 2.29
CA GLU A 40 2.82 17.26 2.86
C GLU A 40 2.65 16.76 4.30
N GLU A 41 1.90 17.49 5.14
CA GLU A 41 1.60 17.08 6.51
C GLU A 41 0.81 15.76 6.57
N GLN A 42 -0.18 15.60 5.68
CA GLN A 42 -0.95 14.35 5.57
C GLN A 42 -0.07 13.18 5.10
N ALA A 43 0.78 13.41 4.11
CA ALA A 43 1.72 12.42 3.61
C ALA A 43 2.73 12.00 4.71
N ALA A 44 3.30 12.98 5.43
CA ALA A 44 4.21 12.74 6.54
C ALA A 44 3.53 11.92 7.65
N THR A 45 2.31 12.30 8.04
CA THR A 45 1.52 11.56 9.04
C THR A 45 1.26 10.12 8.60
N LYS A 46 0.96 9.90 7.32
CA LYS A 46 0.76 8.56 6.76
C LYS A 46 2.03 7.72 6.80
N ILE A 47 3.16 8.29 6.40
CA ILE A 47 4.47 7.61 6.45
C ILE A 47 4.85 7.25 7.89
N GLN A 48 4.66 8.18 8.83
CA GLN A 48 4.93 7.95 10.25
C GLN A 48 4.03 6.85 10.84
N ALA A 49 2.73 6.88 10.53
CA ALA A 49 1.78 5.86 10.97
C ALA A 49 2.15 4.47 10.44
N VAL A 50 2.50 4.37 9.15
CA VAL A 50 2.94 3.13 8.51
C VAL A 50 4.23 2.61 9.15
N PHE A 51 5.23 3.48 9.35
CA PHE A 51 6.52 3.11 9.93
C PHE A 51 6.39 2.66 11.39
N ARG A 52 5.61 3.37 12.21
CA ARG A 52 5.32 2.96 13.59
C ARG A 52 4.69 1.57 13.62
N GLY A 53 3.70 1.32 12.76
CA GLY A 53 3.09 0.01 12.61
C GLY A 53 4.08 -1.06 12.16
N HIS A 54 4.96 -0.73 11.21
CA HIS A 54 5.99 -1.64 10.73
C HIS A 54 6.98 -2.01 11.86
N LYS A 55 7.43 -1.06 12.67
CA LYS A 55 8.32 -1.32 13.82
C LYS A 55 7.66 -2.24 14.86
N THR A 56 6.39 -2.01 15.19
CA THR A 56 5.63 -2.91 16.08
C THR A 56 5.49 -4.31 15.50
N ARG A 57 5.14 -4.43 14.21
CA ARG A 57 5.02 -5.73 13.54
C ARG A 57 6.38 -6.44 13.45
N GLN A 58 7.46 -5.71 13.23
CA GLN A 58 8.81 -6.24 13.17
C GLN A 58 9.28 -6.74 14.54
N SER A 59 8.98 -6.01 15.63
CA SER A 59 9.34 -6.46 16.98
C SER A 59 8.53 -7.69 17.42
N ILE A 60 7.25 -7.77 17.07
CA ILE A 60 6.41 -8.95 17.33
C ILE A 60 6.87 -10.13 16.47
N SER A 61 7.16 -9.91 15.19
CA SER A 61 7.68 -10.95 14.29
C SER A 61 9.04 -11.45 14.77
N MET A 62 9.94 -10.57 15.18
CA MET A 62 11.24 -10.95 15.74
C MET A 62 11.06 -11.70 17.05
N LYS A 63 10.17 -11.26 17.95
CA LYS A 63 9.88 -11.93 19.24
C LYS A 63 9.14 -13.27 19.07
N ALA A 64 8.38 -13.43 17.99
CA ALA A 64 7.79 -14.72 17.61
C ALA A 64 8.84 -15.70 17.06
N VAL A 65 9.90 -15.19 16.42
CA VAL A 65 11.05 -15.98 15.94
C VAL A 65 12.11 -16.19 17.03
N SER A 66 12.24 -15.26 17.97
CA SER A 66 13.17 -15.28 19.12
C SER A 66 12.42 -15.36 20.43
N LYS A 67 11.52 -16.34 20.57
CA LYS A 67 11.10 -16.78 21.90
C LYS A 67 12.29 -17.55 22.49
N PRO A 68 13.06 -17.02 23.46
CA PRO A 68 13.86 -17.90 24.29
C PRO A 68 12.85 -18.80 25.02
N THR A 69 13.11 -20.08 24.99
CA THR A 69 12.57 -21.11 25.88
C THR A 69 12.77 -20.66 27.34
N ALA A 70 11.89 -19.81 27.85
CA ALA A 70 11.81 -19.46 29.26
C ALA A 70 10.33 -19.59 29.65
N ALA A 71 10.06 -20.66 30.39
CA ALA A 71 8.77 -21.33 30.58
C ALA A 71 8.26 -22.07 29.34
N GLN A 72 8.87 -23.24 29.07
CA GLN A 72 8.13 -24.33 28.42
C GLN A 72 7.02 -24.73 29.39
N GLU A 73 5.82 -24.21 29.19
CA GLU A 73 4.64 -25.06 29.41
C GLU A 73 4.89 -26.36 28.63
N PRO A 74 4.67 -27.54 29.22
CA PRO A 74 4.84 -28.79 28.49
C PRO A 74 4.03 -28.69 27.20
N GLU A 75 4.64 -29.00 26.05
CA GLU A 75 3.90 -29.17 24.80
C GLU A 75 2.74 -30.12 25.11
N PRO A 76 1.48 -29.68 24.94
CA PRO A 76 0.34 -30.49 25.30
C PRO A 76 0.46 -31.81 24.55
N SER A 77 0.40 -32.90 25.29
CA SER A 77 0.44 -34.22 24.72
C SER A 77 -0.73 -34.37 23.72
N LYS A 78 -0.57 -35.20 22.69
CA LYS A 78 -1.65 -35.48 21.74
C LYS A 78 -2.97 -35.84 22.44
N ALA A 79 -2.89 -36.53 23.58
CA ALA A 79 -4.03 -36.91 24.41
C ALA A 79 -4.71 -35.71 25.09
N GLU A 80 -3.95 -34.72 25.57
CA GLU A 80 -4.50 -33.47 26.11
C GLU A 80 -5.14 -32.62 25.02
N LEU A 81 -4.55 -32.61 23.82
CA LEU A 81 -5.10 -31.91 22.66
C LEU A 81 -6.39 -32.58 22.15
N GLU A 82 -6.45 -33.91 22.05
CA GLU A 82 -7.71 -34.62 21.78
C GLU A 82 -8.74 -34.44 22.91
N ALA A 83 -8.27 -34.19 24.14
CA ALA A 83 -9.14 -33.90 25.27
C ALA A 83 -9.74 -32.48 25.23
N GLU A 84 -9.06 -31.50 24.65
CA GLU A 84 -9.59 -30.16 24.41
C GLU A 84 -10.44 -30.09 23.14
N PHE A 85 -10.07 -30.83 22.10
CA PHE A 85 -10.75 -30.85 20.80
C PHE A 85 -11.72 -32.03 20.70
N ARG A 86 -12.82 -31.97 21.46
CA ARG A 86 -13.84 -33.03 21.46
C ARG A 86 -14.56 -33.10 20.12
N ALA A 87 -14.63 -34.31 19.55
CA ALA A 87 -15.36 -34.56 18.31
C ALA A 87 -16.88 -34.34 18.45
N ASP A 88 -17.40 -34.36 19.68
CA ASP A 88 -18.81 -34.11 19.96
C ASP A 88 -19.14 -32.60 20.11
N ASP A 89 -18.11 -31.74 20.14
CA ASP A 89 -18.31 -30.29 20.16
C ASP A 89 -18.69 -29.78 18.77
N LYS A 90 -20.00 -29.54 18.60
CA LYS A 90 -20.58 -29.05 17.36
C LYS A 90 -20.02 -27.69 16.94
N GLU A 91 -19.69 -26.81 17.88
CA GLU A 91 -19.14 -25.48 17.56
C GLU A 91 -17.72 -25.61 16.98
N LEU A 92 -16.92 -26.46 17.61
CA LEU A 92 -15.57 -26.77 17.15
C LEU A 92 -15.57 -27.43 15.76
N CYS A 93 -16.44 -28.42 15.54
CA CYS A 93 -16.59 -29.06 14.23
C CYS A 93 -17.02 -28.07 13.15
N ASN A 94 -17.95 -27.17 13.45
CA ASN A 94 -18.39 -26.13 12.52
C ASN A 94 -17.27 -25.15 12.18
N ALA A 95 -16.50 -24.72 13.20
CA ALA A 95 -15.35 -23.85 13.01
C ALA A 95 -14.26 -24.51 12.15
N ALA A 96 -13.92 -25.77 12.45
CA ALA A 96 -12.96 -26.55 11.67
C ALA A 96 -13.41 -26.70 10.21
N THR A 97 -14.68 -27.04 9.99
CA THR A 97 -15.28 -27.15 8.65
C THR A 97 -15.19 -25.84 7.89
N LYS A 98 -15.45 -24.70 8.55
CA LYS A 98 -15.36 -23.36 7.94
C LYS A 98 -13.92 -23.01 7.54
N ILE A 99 -12.95 -23.32 8.38
CA ILE A 99 -11.51 -23.11 8.08
C ILE A 99 -11.09 -23.97 6.88
N GLN A 100 -11.44 -25.27 6.90
CA GLN A 100 -11.13 -26.20 5.81
C GLN A 100 -11.78 -25.77 4.49
N ALA A 101 -13.06 -25.37 4.51
CA ALA A 101 -13.76 -24.89 3.33
C ALA A 101 -13.14 -23.61 2.77
N SER A 102 -12.78 -22.66 3.64
CA SER A 102 -12.10 -21.42 3.25
C SER A 102 -10.74 -21.71 2.61
N PHE A 103 -9.94 -22.60 3.22
CA PHE A 103 -8.63 -22.99 2.70
C PHE A 103 -8.75 -23.69 1.35
N ARG A 104 -9.64 -24.68 1.22
CA ARG A 104 -9.90 -25.36 -0.06
C ARG A 104 -10.30 -24.36 -1.14
N GLY A 105 -11.17 -23.40 -0.80
CA GLY A 105 -11.56 -22.33 -1.71
C GLY A 105 -10.39 -21.41 -2.09
N HIS A 106 -9.53 -21.06 -1.13
CA HIS A 106 -8.32 -20.26 -1.38
C HIS A 106 -7.36 -20.99 -2.32
N GLN A 107 -7.12 -22.28 -2.08
CA GLN A 107 -6.26 -23.10 -2.93
C GLN A 107 -6.81 -23.22 -4.35
N ALA A 108 -8.12 -23.43 -4.51
CA ALA A 108 -8.78 -23.45 -5.82
C ALA A 108 -8.57 -22.12 -6.56
N ARG A 109 -8.85 -20.98 -5.91
CA ARG A 109 -8.67 -19.65 -6.51
C ARG A 109 -7.21 -19.34 -6.85
N LYS A 110 -6.27 -19.77 -6.01
CA LYS A 110 -4.83 -19.59 -6.23
C LYS A 110 -4.30 -20.44 -7.39
N GLN A 111 -4.89 -21.62 -7.60
CA GLN A 111 -4.52 -22.51 -8.71
C GLN A 111 -5.27 -22.20 -10.02
N THR A 112 -6.21 -21.24 -10.02
CA THR A 112 -6.89 -20.77 -11.22
C THR A 112 -6.42 -19.36 -11.63
N PRO A 113 -5.20 -19.17 -12.16
CA PRO A 113 -4.90 -18.02 -13.02
C PRO A 113 -5.59 -18.15 -14.39
N GLN A 114 -6.34 -19.25 -14.61
CA GLN A 114 -6.96 -19.60 -15.88
C GLN A 114 -8.25 -18.83 -16.14
N VAL A 115 -9.01 -18.42 -15.11
CA VAL A 115 -10.29 -17.71 -15.33
C VAL A 115 -10.08 -16.37 -16.04
N GLU A 116 -9.02 -15.63 -15.71
CA GLU A 116 -8.69 -14.38 -16.41
C GLU A 116 -8.24 -14.64 -17.85
N LYS A 117 -7.43 -15.69 -18.10
CA LYS A 117 -7.00 -16.06 -19.45
C LYS A 117 -8.16 -16.56 -20.32
N THR A 118 -9.07 -17.34 -19.76
CA THR A 118 -10.25 -17.83 -20.47
C THR A 118 -11.24 -16.70 -20.74
N GLN A 119 -11.35 -15.72 -19.83
CA GLN A 119 -12.18 -14.53 -20.06
C GLN A 119 -11.61 -13.64 -21.17
N GLU A 120 -10.29 -13.40 -21.18
CA GLU A 120 -9.66 -12.61 -22.25
C GLU A 120 -9.76 -13.27 -23.62
N GLU A 121 -9.61 -14.59 -23.70
CA GLU A 121 -9.80 -15.36 -24.93
C GLU A 121 -11.27 -15.32 -25.39
N GLN A 122 -12.22 -15.47 -24.46
CA GLN A 122 -13.65 -15.35 -24.75
C GLN A 122 -14.03 -13.94 -25.20
N ASP A 123 -13.53 -12.90 -24.53
CA ASP A 123 -13.77 -11.50 -24.89
C ASP A 123 -13.19 -11.20 -26.28
N LYS A 124 -12.02 -11.74 -26.63
CA LYS A 124 -11.44 -11.62 -27.98
C LYS A 124 -12.31 -12.32 -29.03
N GLU A 125 -12.71 -13.56 -28.79
CA GLU A 125 -13.60 -14.30 -29.69
C GLU A 125 -14.94 -13.59 -29.88
N ASP A 126 -15.49 -12.98 -28.82
CA ASP A 126 -16.75 -12.27 -28.89
C ASP A 126 -16.61 -10.93 -29.63
N ILE A 127 -15.48 -10.23 -29.49
CA ILE A 127 -15.16 -9.05 -30.29
C ILE A 127 -15.05 -9.41 -31.79
N GLU A 128 -14.44 -10.54 -32.13
CA GLU A 128 -14.30 -10.99 -33.52
C GLU A 128 -15.65 -11.36 -34.17
N LYS A 129 -16.65 -11.73 -33.38
CA LYS A 129 -18.01 -12.06 -33.86
C LYS A 129 -18.89 -10.81 -34.08
N ILE A 130 -18.43 -9.62 -33.71
CA ILE A 130 -19.20 -8.38 -33.87
C ILE A 130 -19.20 -7.92 -35.33
N ASP A 131 -20.38 -7.82 -35.92
CA ASP A 131 -20.56 -7.17 -37.23
C ASP A 131 -20.54 -5.64 -37.07
N LEU A 132 -19.44 -5.03 -37.49
CA LEU A 132 -19.26 -3.57 -37.45
C LEU A 132 -20.13 -2.82 -38.48
N ALA A 133 -20.66 -3.52 -39.48
CA ALA A 133 -21.55 -2.94 -40.48
C ALA A 133 -23.02 -2.92 -40.03
N ASP A 134 -23.37 -3.58 -38.92
CA ASP A 134 -24.74 -3.61 -38.41
C ASP A 134 -25.21 -2.20 -38.00
N PRO A 135 -26.24 -1.64 -38.67
CA PRO A 135 -26.75 -0.32 -38.34
C PRO A 135 -27.34 -0.24 -36.93
N ASP A 136 -27.88 -1.33 -36.38
CA ASP A 136 -28.50 -1.33 -35.06
C ASP A 136 -27.44 -1.39 -33.94
N LEU A 137 -26.36 -2.14 -34.13
CA LEU A 137 -25.18 -2.10 -33.27
C LEU A 137 -24.56 -0.70 -33.21
N ASN A 138 -24.41 -0.02 -34.35
CA ASN A 138 -23.89 1.34 -34.43
C ASN A 138 -24.79 2.37 -33.70
N LYS A 139 -26.12 2.26 -33.85
CA LYS A 139 -27.08 3.09 -33.10
C LYS A 139 -26.95 2.85 -31.59
N ALA A 140 -26.84 1.60 -31.17
CA ALA A 140 -26.69 1.25 -29.75
C ALA A 140 -25.38 1.80 -29.17
N ALA A 141 -24.26 1.60 -29.87
CA ALA A 141 -22.95 2.13 -29.49
C ALA A 141 -22.99 3.66 -29.33
N THR A 142 -23.57 4.37 -30.30
CA THR A 142 -23.73 5.83 -30.25
C THR A 142 -24.52 6.28 -29.02
N LYS A 143 -25.60 5.57 -28.67
CA LYS A 143 -26.42 5.87 -27.48
C LYS A 143 -25.64 5.65 -26.18
N ILE A 144 -24.88 4.57 -26.09
CA ILE A 144 -24.03 4.26 -24.92
C ILE A 144 -22.94 5.33 -24.76
N GLN A 145 -22.25 5.69 -25.85
CA GLN A 145 -21.21 6.72 -25.86
C GLN A 145 -21.76 8.09 -25.42
N ALA A 146 -22.90 8.51 -25.96
CA ALA A 146 -23.55 9.77 -25.58
C ALA A 146 -23.94 9.79 -24.10
N SER A 147 -24.55 8.70 -23.61
CA SER A 147 -24.92 8.56 -22.19
C SER A 147 -23.70 8.64 -21.27
N PHE A 148 -22.62 7.91 -21.60
CA PHE A 148 -21.39 7.90 -20.82
C PHE A 148 -20.71 9.28 -20.82
N ARG A 149 -20.61 9.93 -21.98
CA ARG A 149 -20.04 11.28 -22.07
C ARG A 149 -20.82 12.29 -21.23
N GLY A 150 -22.16 12.19 -21.24
CA GLY A 150 -23.01 12.99 -20.36
C GLY A 150 -22.83 12.67 -18.87
N HIS A 151 -22.71 11.38 -18.51
CA HIS A 151 -22.45 10.97 -17.13
C HIS A 151 -21.10 11.49 -16.62
N LYS A 152 -20.06 11.40 -17.44
CA LYS A 152 -18.72 11.90 -17.11
C LYS A 152 -18.74 13.41 -16.84
N VAL A 153 -19.38 14.19 -17.70
CA VAL A 153 -19.52 15.64 -17.49
C VAL A 153 -20.23 15.95 -16.16
N ARG A 154 -21.34 15.28 -15.87
CA ARG A 154 -22.10 15.48 -14.61
C ARG A 154 -21.34 15.04 -13.35
N LYS A 155 -20.43 14.08 -13.47
CA LYS A 155 -19.58 13.64 -12.37
C LYS A 155 -18.42 14.61 -12.14
N ASP A 156 -17.86 15.15 -13.22
CA ASP A 156 -16.70 16.04 -13.20
C ASP A 156 -17.07 17.51 -12.92
N THR A 157 -18.36 17.88 -13.00
CA THR A 157 -18.86 19.17 -12.51
C THR A 157 -19.31 19.03 -11.06
N PRO A 158 -18.50 19.46 -10.07
CA PRO A 158 -18.97 19.56 -8.70
C PRO A 158 -20.08 20.62 -8.65
N ASN A 159 -21.19 20.27 -8.00
CA ASN A 159 -22.33 21.15 -7.78
C ASN A 159 -22.10 22.01 -6.53
#